data_AF-A0A3B0V4G4-F1
#
_entry.id   AF-A0A3B0V4G4-F1
#
_cell.length_a   1.000
_cell.length_b   1.000
_cell.length_c   1.000
_cell.angle_alpha   90.00
_cell.angle_beta   90.00
_cell.angle_gamma   90.00
#
_symmetry.space_group_name_H-M   'P 1'
#
loop_
_entity.id
_entity.type
_entity.pdbx_description
1 polymer ?
#
loop_
_entity_poly.entity_id
_entity_poly.type
_entity_poly.pdbx_seq_one_letter_code
_entity_poly.pdbx_strand_id
1 'polypeptide(L)'
;MLRETIATRLEGSRLQLGSITEELSRDIILAIDHAEPLGRVDTRLMGLIGKIKDAPQGYAGFFDAIKVKEDDLARIYAFDETMLNHADQIEASTAVLEAAVLDNGDISSAIRELNSQLKEANTAFDGRDEVIKGIGEMDDLKSDF
;
A
#
# COMPACT_ATOMS: atom_id res chain seq x y z
N MET A 1 -9.66 8.96 -8.21
CA MET A 1 -8.99 9.14 -9.52
C MET A 1 -7.48 8.77 -9.58
N LEU A 2 -6.66 8.81 -8.51
CA LEU A 2 -5.37 8.07 -8.49
C LEU A 2 -5.25 7.12 -7.29
N ARG A 3 -5.62 7.58 -6.10
CA ARG A 3 -5.81 6.69 -4.93
C ARG A 3 -6.81 5.57 -5.16
N GLU A 4 -7.87 5.85 -5.90
CA GLU A 4 -8.84 4.83 -6.29
C GLU A 4 -8.20 3.77 -7.18
N THR A 5 -7.36 4.18 -8.14
CA THR A 5 -6.58 3.25 -8.97
C THR A 5 -5.63 2.42 -8.13
N ILE A 6 -4.93 3.03 -7.17
CA ILE A 6 -4.04 2.31 -6.23
C ILE A 6 -4.85 1.30 -5.41
N ALA A 7 -5.97 1.72 -4.83
CA ALA A 7 -6.84 0.85 -4.05
C ALA A 7 -7.36 -0.32 -4.90
N THR A 8 -7.82 -0.06 -6.13
CA THR A 8 -8.28 -1.10 -7.06
C THR A 8 -7.16 -2.08 -7.43
N ARG A 9 -5.92 -1.61 -7.65
CA ARG A 9 -4.77 -2.51 -7.88
C ARG A 9 -4.50 -3.41 -6.69
N LEU A 10 -4.44 -2.84 -5.49
CA LEU A 10 -4.23 -3.58 -4.25
C LEU A 10 -5.37 -4.57 -3.96
N GLU A 11 -6.62 -4.22 -4.30
CA GLU A 11 -7.76 -5.14 -4.27
C GLU A 11 -7.57 -6.30 -5.24
N GLY A 12 -7.05 -6.04 -6.44
CA GLY A 12 -6.63 -7.06 -7.40
C GLY A 12 -5.60 -8.03 -6.80
N SER A 13 -4.52 -7.50 -6.20
CA SER A 13 -3.52 -8.33 -5.52
C SER A 13 -4.12 -9.13 -4.36
N ARG A 14 -5.10 -8.57 -3.64
CA ARG A 14 -5.77 -9.28 -2.55
C ARG A 14 -6.66 -10.41 -3.05
N LEU A 15 -7.37 -10.20 -4.16
CA LEU A 15 -8.14 -11.26 -4.81
C LEU A 15 -7.23 -12.40 -5.25
N GLN A 16 -6.09 -12.08 -5.88
CA GLN A 16 -5.08 -13.08 -6.26
C GLN A 16 -4.52 -13.82 -5.02
N LEU A 17 -4.21 -13.12 -3.93
CA LEU A 17 -3.80 -13.75 -2.67
C LEU A 17 -4.85 -14.71 -2.11
N GLY A 18 -6.14 -14.40 -2.27
CA GLY A 18 -7.24 -15.30 -1.94
C GLY A 18 -7.18 -16.60 -2.76
N SER A 19 -6.99 -16.49 -4.07
CA SER A 19 -6.82 -17.66 -4.96
C SER A 19 -5.57 -18.48 -4.63
N ILE A 20 -4.45 -17.84 -4.32
CA ILE A 20 -3.22 -18.50 -3.87
C ILE A 20 -3.49 -19.31 -2.58
N THR A 21 -4.22 -18.72 -1.64
CA THR A 21 -4.55 -19.37 -0.37
C THR A 21 -5.46 -20.57 -0.58
N GLU A 22 -6.43 -20.47 -1.50
CA GLU A 22 -7.29 -21.59 -1.89
C GLU A 22 -6.48 -22.73 -2.52
N GLU A 23 -5.58 -22.40 -3.45
CA GLU A 23 -4.73 -23.39 -4.12
C GLU A 23 -3.81 -24.11 -3.13
N LEU A 24 -3.13 -23.34 -2.28
CA LEU A 24 -2.26 -23.87 -1.23
C LEU A 24 -3.04 -24.74 -0.22
N SER A 25 -4.32 -24.43 0.02
CA SER A 25 -5.18 -25.19 0.93
C SER A 25 -5.58 -26.57 0.41
N ARG A 26 -5.29 -26.90 -0.87
CA ARG A 26 -5.48 -28.26 -1.40
C ARG A 26 -4.55 -29.28 -0.74
N ASP A 27 -3.41 -28.83 -0.24
CA ASP A 27 -2.51 -29.62 0.60
C ASP A 27 -2.64 -29.19 2.06
N ILE A 28 -3.09 -30.11 2.92
CA ILE A 28 -3.35 -29.80 4.34
C ILE A 28 -2.08 -29.47 5.13
N ILE A 29 -0.92 -30.02 4.75
CA ILE A 29 0.34 -29.76 5.42
C ILE A 29 0.80 -28.34 5.09
N LEU A 30 0.81 -27.99 3.79
CA LEU A 30 1.15 -26.64 3.36
C LEU A 30 0.19 -25.59 3.96
N ALA A 31 -1.11 -25.89 3.97
CA ALA A 31 -2.13 -25.04 4.57
C ALA A 31 -1.81 -24.69 6.03
N ILE A 32 -1.49 -25.70 6.84
CA ILE A 32 -1.18 -25.52 8.26
C ILE A 32 0.14 -24.76 8.43
N ASP A 33 1.18 -25.12 7.66
CA ASP A 33 2.51 -24.53 7.78
C ASP A 33 2.54 -23.05 7.39
N HIS A 34 1.66 -22.62 6.48
CA HIS A 34 1.64 -21.25 5.94
C HIS A 34 0.43 -20.40 6.35
N ALA A 35 -0.56 -20.96 7.06
CA ALA A 35 -1.78 -20.24 7.45
C ALA A 35 -1.51 -18.91 8.18
N GLU A 36 -0.64 -18.95 9.19
CA GLU A 36 -0.33 -17.80 10.03
C GLU A 36 0.40 -16.69 9.25
N PRO A 37 1.50 -16.96 8.51
CA PRO A 37 2.15 -15.92 7.71
C PRO A 37 1.25 -15.37 6.58
N LEU A 38 0.42 -16.19 5.94
CA LEU A 38 -0.54 -15.73 4.93
C LEU A 38 -1.63 -14.83 5.54
N GLY A 39 -2.19 -15.22 6.69
CA GLY A 39 -3.20 -14.41 7.38
C GLY A 39 -2.68 -13.03 7.79
N ARG A 40 -1.40 -12.93 8.18
CA ARG A 40 -0.76 -11.63 8.45
C ARG A 40 -0.63 -10.76 7.20
N VAL A 41 -0.27 -11.36 6.08
CA VAL A 41 -0.16 -10.65 4.79
C VAL A 41 -1.53 -10.13 4.36
N ASP A 42 -2.57 -10.98 4.39
CA ASP A 42 -3.93 -10.57 4.02
C ASP A 42 -4.44 -9.43 4.90
N THR A 43 -4.27 -9.56 6.23
CA THR A 43 -4.69 -8.52 7.18
C THR A 43 -3.98 -7.19 6.91
N ARG A 44 -2.68 -7.22 6.60
CA ARG A 44 -1.91 -6.00 6.33
C ARG A 44 -2.31 -5.36 4.99
N LEU A 45 -2.54 -6.16 3.95
CA LEU A 45 -3.01 -5.68 2.66
C LEU A 45 -4.41 -5.07 2.78
N MET A 46 -5.33 -5.75 3.48
CA MET A 46 -6.66 -5.22 3.78
C MET A 46 -6.58 -3.89 4.55
N GLY A 47 -5.72 -3.82 5.56
CA GLY A 47 -5.50 -2.59 6.34
C GLY A 47 -5.00 -1.43 5.48
N LEU A 48 -4.04 -1.67 4.58
CA LEU A 48 -3.54 -0.65 3.65
C LEU A 48 -4.63 -0.15 2.70
N ILE A 49 -5.41 -1.08 2.12
CA ILE A 49 -6.55 -0.74 1.25
C ILE A 49 -7.55 0.15 1.99
N GLY A 50 -7.89 -0.21 3.24
CA GLY A 50 -8.78 0.57 4.10
C GLY A 50 -8.24 1.99 4.33
N LYS A 51 -6.98 2.11 4.76
CA LYS A 51 -6.32 3.41 4.95
C LYS A 51 -6.37 4.29 3.70
N ILE A 52 -6.10 3.73 2.51
CA ILE A 52 -6.13 4.47 1.24
C ILE A 52 -7.55 4.95 0.89
N LYS A 53 -8.55 4.10 1.11
CA LYS A 53 -9.97 4.42 0.83
C LYS A 53 -10.55 5.44 1.79
N ASP A 54 -10.20 5.34 3.07
CA ASP A 54 -10.74 6.19 4.15
C ASP A 54 -10.02 7.55 4.22
N ALA A 55 -8.86 7.69 3.60
CA ALA A 55 -8.13 8.95 3.56
C ALA A 55 -9.00 10.06 2.92
N PRO A 56 -9.18 11.22 3.58
CA PRO A 56 -10.01 12.30 3.07
C PRO A 56 -9.69 12.65 1.62
N GLN A 57 -10.75 12.76 0.80
CA GLN A 57 -10.69 13.13 -0.63
C GLN A 57 -10.18 14.56 -0.85
N GLY A 58 -10.22 15.39 0.20
CA GLY A 58 -9.93 16.80 0.11
C GLY A 58 -8.53 17.15 0.57
N TYR A 59 -7.69 17.55 -0.38
CA TYR A 59 -6.79 18.70 -0.16
C TYR A 59 -7.59 20.03 -0.11
N ALA A 60 -8.90 19.98 -0.40
CA ALA A 60 -9.82 21.11 -0.48
C ALA A 60 -9.97 21.94 0.83
N GLY A 61 -9.61 21.38 1.99
CA GLY A 61 -9.61 22.12 3.26
C GLY A 61 -8.33 22.94 3.52
N PHE A 62 -7.31 22.79 2.67
CA PHE A 62 -5.96 23.33 2.90
C PHE A 62 -5.60 24.51 1.98
N PHE A 63 -6.40 24.79 0.94
CA PHE A 63 -6.02 25.68 -0.16
C PHE A 63 -6.54 27.12 -0.07
N ASP A 64 -6.45 27.76 1.09
CA ASP A 64 -6.71 29.19 1.23
C ASP A 64 -5.42 30.02 1.37
N ALA A 65 -4.43 29.77 0.51
CA ALA A 65 -3.29 30.67 0.29
C ALA A 65 -2.76 30.55 -1.15
N ILE A 66 -2.63 31.67 -1.86
CA ILE A 66 -2.46 31.71 -3.33
C ILE A 66 -1.00 31.47 -3.79
N LYS A 67 -0.02 31.31 -2.89
CA LYS A 67 1.42 31.24 -3.26
C LYS A 67 2.15 29.91 -3.02
N VAL A 68 1.54 28.91 -2.36
CA VAL A 68 2.22 27.64 -1.99
C VAL A 68 1.67 26.43 -2.76
N LYS A 69 0.86 26.69 -3.80
CA LYS A 69 0.15 25.64 -4.55
C LYS A 69 1.04 24.74 -5.42
N GLU A 70 2.16 25.21 -5.97
CA GLU A 70 2.98 24.38 -6.88
C GLU A 70 3.90 23.39 -6.14
N ASP A 71 4.64 23.84 -5.13
CA ASP A 71 5.54 22.99 -4.35
C ASP A 71 4.77 21.93 -3.56
N ASP A 72 3.60 22.27 -3.02
CA ASP A 72 2.74 21.33 -2.30
C ASP A 72 2.09 20.32 -3.23
N LEU A 73 1.66 20.76 -4.41
CA LEU A 73 1.13 19.86 -5.44
C LEU A 73 2.20 18.88 -5.94
N ALA A 74 3.46 19.32 -6.06
CA ALA A 74 4.58 18.45 -6.40
C ALA A 74 4.83 17.37 -5.32
N ARG A 75 4.77 17.74 -4.03
CA ARG A 75 4.88 16.78 -2.91
C ARG A 75 3.76 15.75 -2.92
N ILE A 76 2.55 16.17 -3.25
CA ILE A 76 1.39 15.30 -3.38
C ILE A 76 1.55 14.30 -4.53
N TYR A 77 1.98 14.77 -5.71
CA TYR A 77 2.22 13.88 -6.84
C TYR A 77 3.35 12.90 -6.57
N ALA A 78 4.44 13.34 -5.92
CA ALA A 78 5.54 12.46 -5.54
C ALA A 78 5.09 11.36 -4.55
N PHE A 79 4.19 11.71 -3.61
CA PHE A 79 3.59 10.73 -2.71
C PHE A 79 2.73 9.72 -3.48
N ASP A 80 1.83 10.18 -4.36
CA ASP A 80 0.97 9.28 -5.12
C ASP A 80 1.79 8.38 -6.07
N GLU A 81 2.87 8.89 -6.67
CA GLU A 81 3.82 8.10 -7.48
C GLU A 81 4.53 7.03 -6.64
N THR A 82 4.98 7.39 -5.44
CA THR A 82 5.57 6.43 -4.49
C THR A 82 4.59 5.30 -4.17
N MET A 83 3.32 5.64 -3.92
CA MET A 83 2.30 4.64 -3.61
C MET A 83 1.92 3.77 -4.81
N LEU A 84 1.97 4.29 -6.03
CA LEU A 84 1.82 3.48 -7.25
C LEU A 84 2.96 2.47 -7.39
N ASN A 85 4.21 2.90 -7.18
CA ASN A 85 5.36 2.00 -7.24
C ASN A 85 5.24 0.86 -6.22
N HIS A 86 4.76 1.16 -5.01
CA HIS A 86 4.47 0.12 -4.01
C HIS A 86 3.35 -0.83 -4.44
N ALA A 87 2.29 -0.34 -5.08
CA ALA A 87 1.24 -1.21 -5.60
C ALA A 87 1.80 -2.18 -6.66
N ASP A 88 2.67 -1.71 -7.55
CA ASP A 88 3.32 -2.54 -8.58
C ASP A 88 4.26 -3.59 -7.96
N GLN A 89 5.01 -3.22 -6.91
CA GLN A 89 5.85 -4.16 -6.15
C GLN A 89 5.05 -5.24 -5.42
N ILE A 90 3.91 -4.87 -4.85
CA ILE A 90 2.99 -5.80 -4.18
C ILE A 90 2.37 -6.76 -5.19
N GLU A 91 1.94 -6.26 -6.35
CA GLU A 91 1.43 -7.10 -7.45
C GLU A 91 2.49 -8.10 -7.91
N ALA A 92 3.72 -7.63 -8.18
CA ALA A 92 4.82 -8.50 -8.58
C ALA A 92 5.16 -9.56 -7.51
N SER A 93 5.22 -9.16 -6.23
CA SER A 93 5.51 -10.10 -5.13
C SER A 93 4.39 -11.12 -4.93
N THR A 94 3.14 -10.74 -5.21
CA THR A 94 1.99 -11.65 -5.17
C THR A 94 2.08 -12.68 -6.31
N ALA A 95 2.47 -12.26 -7.51
CA ALA A 95 2.73 -13.17 -8.63
C ALA A 95 3.91 -14.13 -8.36
N VAL A 96 4.97 -13.66 -7.69
CA VAL A 96 6.08 -14.54 -7.25
C VAL A 96 5.59 -15.58 -6.24
N LEU A 97 4.74 -15.19 -5.30
CA LEU A 97 4.13 -16.12 -4.36
C LEU A 97 3.25 -17.16 -5.07
N GLU A 98 2.44 -16.74 -6.04
CA GLU A 98 1.62 -17.65 -6.84
C GLU A 98 2.49 -18.69 -7.55
N ALA A 99 3.55 -18.26 -8.24
CA ALA A 99 4.49 -19.17 -8.90
C ALA A 99 5.13 -20.14 -7.90
N ALA A 100 5.52 -19.67 -6.70
CA ALA A 100 6.08 -20.52 -5.67
C ALA A 100 5.09 -21.59 -5.18
N VAL A 101 3.79 -21.28 -5.09
CA VAL A 101 2.76 -22.26 -4.73
C VAL A 101 2.54 -23.27 -5.85
N LEU A 102 2.43 -22.82 -7.11
CA LEU A 102 2.17 -23.69 -8.26
C LEU A 102 3.34 -24.64 -8.57
N ASP A 103 4.57 -24.15 -8.42
CA ASP A 103 5.77 -24.90 -8.78
C ASP A 103 6.38 -25.68 -7.59
N ASN A 104 5.71 -25.69 -6.42
CA ASN A 104 6.26 -26.20 -5.15
C ASN A 104 7.65 -25.61 -4.82
N GLY A 105 7.79 -24.29 -5.03
CA GLY A 105 8.99 -23.52 -4.73
C GLY A 105 9.08 -23.06 -3.26
N ASP A 106 9.90 -22.04 -3.01
CA ASP A 106 10.08 -21.49 -1.66
C ASP A 106 8.96 -20.51 -1.27
N ILE A 107 7.82 -21.06 -0.87
CA ILE A 107 6.64 -20.34 -0.41
C ILE A 107 6.98 -19.45 0.80
N SER A 108 7.80 -19.94 1.74
CA SER A 108 8.18 -19.20 2.94
C SER A 108 8.96 -17.92 2.61
N SER A 109 9.88 -17.98 1.64
CA SER A 109 10.59 -16.79 1.19
C SER A 109 9.66 -15.81 0.46
N ALA A 110 8.80 -16.31 -0.42
CA ALA A 110 7.87 -15.46 -1.17
C ALA A 110 6.87 -14.72 -0.24
N ILE A 111 6.32 -15.39 0.79
CA ILE A 111 5.47 -14.73 1.79
C ILE A 111 6.25 -13.66 2.57
N ARG A 112 7.50 -13.93 2.94
CA ARG A 112 8.34 -12.96 3.66
C ARG A 112 8.60 -11.71 2.83
N GLU A 113 8.86 -11.87 1.54
CA GLU A 113 9.06 -10.77 0.61
C GLU A 113 7.81 -9.90 0.48
N LEU A 114 6.66 -10.50 0.15
CA LEU A 114 5.38 -9.79 0.07
C LEU A 114 5.04 -9.07 1.39
N ASN A 115 5.30 -9.72 2.53
CA ASN A 115 5.12 -9.13 3.85
C ASN A 115 6.05 -7.92 4.11
N SER A 116 7.26 -7.89 3.53
CA SER A 116 8.18 -6.74 3.58
C SER A 116 7.66 -5.60 2.74
N GLN A 117 7.28 -5.87 1.48
CA GLN A 117 6.72 -4.85 0.58
C GLN A 117 5.46 -4.19 1.18
N LEU A 118 4.60 -4.98 1.81
CA LEU A 118 3.43 -4.45 2.53
C LEU A 118 3.80 -3.60 3.76
N LYS A 119 4.91 -3.90 4.46
CA LYS A 119 5.38 -3.06 5.57
C LYS A 119 5.84 -1.71 5.04
N GLU A 120 6.68 -1.73 4.02
CA GLU A 120 7.24 -0.54 3.40
C GLU A 120 6.13 0.38 2.87
N ALA A 121 5.16 -0.20 2.14
CA ALA A 121 4.00 0.53 1.65
C ALA A 121 3.13 1.12 2.78
N ASN A 122 2.93 0.38 3.88
CA ASN A 122 2.21 0.91 5.04
C ASN A 122 2.98 2.05 5.72
N THR A 123 4.29 1.90 5.91
CA THR A 123 5.13 2.94 6.50
C THR A 123 5.15 4.20 5.63
N ALA A 124 5.27 4.05 4.30
CA ALA A 124 5.18 5.16 3.36
C ALA A 124 3.82 5.87 3.48
N PHE A 125 2.73 5.10 3.54
CA PHE A 125 1.40 5.67 3.68
C PHE A 125 1.18 6.37 5.03
N ASP A 126 1.70 5.83 6.13
CA ASP A 126 1.57 6.43 7.46
C ASP A 126 2.32 7.77 7.56
N GLY A 127 3.42 7.95 6.81
CA GLY A 127 4.14 9.23 6.69
C GLY A 127 3.36 10.32 5.92
N ARG A 128 2.21 9.99 5.32
CA ARG A 128 1.37 10.94 4.57
C ARG A 128 0.92 12.11 5.43
N ASP A 129 0.53 11.86 6.68
CA ASP A 129 0.03 12.90 7.57
C ASP A 129 1.13 13.86 8.00
N GLU A 130 2.39 13.41 8.07
CA GLU A 130 3.55 14.27 8.34
C GLU A 130 3.85 15.19 7.14
N VAL A 131 3.76 14.66 5.92
CA VAL A 131 3.87 15.47 4.70
C VAL A 131 2.78 16.54 4.67
N ILE A 132 1.55 16.20 5.05
CA ILE A 132 0.41 17.14 5.05
C ILE A 132 0.52 18.17 6.18
N LYS A 133 0.92 17.77 7.38
CA LYS A 133 1.12 18.71 8.50
C LYS A 133 2.29 19.65 8.28
N GLY A 134 3.42 19.15 7.75
CA GLY A 134 4.59 19.95 7.44
C GLY A 134 4.37 20.97 6.31
N ILE A 135 3.33 20.77 5.48
CA ILE A 135 2.86 21.78 4.53
C ILE A 135 2.13 22.92 5.27
N GLY A 136 1.25 22.60 6.23
CA GLY A 136 0.49 23.60 7.01
C GLY A 136 1.35 24.50 7.89
N GLU A 137 2.33 23.94 8.59
CA GLU A 137 3.22 24.73 9.46
C GLU A 137 4.12 25.70 8.67
N MET A 138 4.47 25.36 7.42
CA MET A 138 5.29 26.19 6.55
C MET A 138 4.53 27.42 6.02
N ASP A 139 3.21 27.31 5.87
CA ASP A 139 2.33 28.43 5.47
C ASP A 139 2.15 29.43 6.61
N ASP A 140 1.92 28.95 7.84
CA ASP A 140 1.79 29.79 9.04
C ASP A 140 3.07 30.64 9.26
N LEU A 141 4.25 30.04 9.05
CA LEU A 141 5.55 30.73 9.17
C LEU A 141 5.78 31.79 8.08
N LYS A 142 5.14 31.67 6.91
CA LYS A 142 5.25 32.66 5.82
C LYS A 142 4.22 33.79 5.94
N SER A 143 3.13 33.60 6.69
CA SER A 143 2.13 34.65 6.95
C SER A 143 2.52 35.65 8.04
N ASP A 144 3.52 35.31 8.86
CA ASP A 144 4.03 36.15 9.97
C ASP A 144 5.11 37.18 9.56
N PHE A 145 5.44 37.27 8.25
CA PHE A 145 6.41 38.22 7.68
C PHE A 145 5.81 39.03 6.51
#